data_AF-A0A6F8V9U6-F1
#
_entry.id   AF-A0A6F8V9U6-F1
#
_cell.length_a   1.000
_cell.length_b   1.000
_cell.length_c   1.000
_cell.angle_alpha   90.00
_cell.angle_beta   90.00
_cell.angle_gamma   90.00
#
_symmetry.space_group_name_H-M   'P 1'
#
loop_
_entity.id
_entity.type
_entity.pdbx_description
1 polymer ?
#
loop_
_entity_poly.entity_id
_entity_poly.type
_entity_poly.pdbx_seq_one_letter_code
_entity_poly.pdbx_strand_id
1 'polypeptide(L)'
;MQTITGKFKHGLKIGEVIHTAFEMREADVEDMMEAEMEAAQVGGGAHTPILFNAQMMLRQLVKVTAADGSEFAGPFTTNMLKRLKPADYRALREKQGELDELGEA
;
A
#
# COMPACT_ATOMS: atom_id res chain seq x y z
N MET A 1 -10.18 3.53 -13.68
CA MET A 1 -9.32 3.16 -12.54
C MET A 1 -10.10 3.42 -11.28
N GLN A 2 -10.50 2.34 -10.60
CA GLN A 2 -11.27 2.43 -9.38
C GLN A 2 -10.37 2.83 -8.20
N THR A 3 -10.98 3.44 -7.18
CA THR A 3 -10.30 3.74 -5.91
C THR A 3 -11.11 3.19 -4.75
N ILE A 4 -10.41 2.85 -3.67
CA ILE A 4 -11.02 2.43 -2.42
C ILE A 4 -10.36 3.14 -1.26
N THR A 5 -11.14 3.40 -0.21
CA THR A 5 -10.62 3.97 1.03
C THR A 5 -10.66 2.96 2.15
N GLY A 6 -9.72 3.10 3.08
CA GLY A 6 -9.61 2.26 4.26
C GLY A 6 -9.08 3.03 5.46
N LYS A 7 -9.03 2.35 6.61
CA LYS A 7 -8.52 2.90 7.85
C LYS A 7 -7.45 2.00 8.44
N PHE A 8 -6.40 2.62 8.93
CA PHE A 8 -5.43 1.96 9.79
C PHE A 8 -6.00 1.79 11.20
N LYS A 9 -5.68 0.68 11.86
CA LYS A 9 -6.02 0.45 13.26
C LYS A 9 -5.09 1.22 14.21
N HIS A 10 -3.80 1.34 13.87
CA HIS A 10 -2.83 2.11 14.67
C HIS A 10 -2.27 3.33 13.94
N GLY A 11 -2.33 3.33 12.61
CA GLY A 11 -1.90 4.45 11.79
C GLY A 11 -0.51 4.28 11.18
N LEU A 12 -0.27 5.04 10.11
CA LEU A 12 1.03 5.18 9.48
C LEU A 12 1.69 6.48 9.93
N LYS A 13 2.81 6.35 10.66
CA LYS A 13 3.59 7.52 11.11
C LYS A 13 4.55 8.00 10.03
N ILE A 14 4.37 9.23 9.58
CA ILE A 14 5.24 9.92 8.61
C ILE A 14 5.68 11.23 9.25
N GLY A 15 7.00 11.36 9.50
CA GLY A 15 7.51 12.42 10.36
C GLY A 15 6.90 12.34 11.76
N GLU A 16 6.25 13.42 12.19
CA GLU A 16 5.54 13.50 13.47
C GLU A 16 4.04 13.21 13.37
N VAL A 17 3.51 13.10 12.14
CA VAL A 17 2.07 12.95 11.87
C VAL A 17 1.69 11.47 11.78
N ILE A 18 0.58 11.11 12.43
CA ILE A 18 -0.02 9.76 12.35
C ILE A 18 -1.24 9.83 11.42
N HIS A 19 -1.12 9.17 10.28
CA HIS A 19 -2.21 9.07 9.31
C HIS A 19 -3.06 7.85 9.63
N THR A 20 -4.38 8.02 9.71
CA THR A 20 -5.31 6.99 10.18
C THR A 20 -6.24 6.48 9.08
N ALA A 21 -6.31 7.19 7.95
CA ALA A 21 -7.01 6.75 6.75
C ALA A 21 -6.04 6.65 5.56
N PHE A 22 -6.42 5.84 4.58
CA PHE A 22 -5.68 5.69 3.33
C PHE A 22 -6.64 5.54 2.16
N GLU A 23 -6.14 5.89 0.98
CA GLU A 23 -6.79 5.69 -0.31
C GLU A 23 -5.86 4.87 -1.20
N MET A 24 -6.42 3.86 -1.84
CA MET A 24 -5.73 3.00 -2.79
C MET A 24 -6.43 3.04 -4.14
N ARG A 25 -5.66 2.95 -5.20
CA ARG A 25 -6.15 2.76 -6.57
C ARG A 25 -5.93 1.32 -7.01
N GLU A 26 -6.76 0.90 -7.95
CA GLU A 26 -6.53 -0.29 -8.77
C GLU A 26 -5.10 -0.30 -9.33
N ALA A 27 -4.47 -1.47 -9.36
CA ALA A 27 -3.16 -1.63 -9.98
C ALA A 27 -3.32 -1.86 -11.48
N ASP A 28 -2.38 -1.38 -12.27
CA ASP A 28 -2.27 -1.74 -13.67
C ASP A 28 -1.10 -2.72 -13.91
N VAL A 29 -0.92 -3.09 -15.18
CA VAL A 29 0.14 -4.02 -15.59
C VAL A 29 1.54 -3.42 -15.36
N GLU A 30 1.68 -2.09 -15.47
CA GLU A 30 2.96 -1.41 -15.21
C GLU A 30 3.33 -1.56 -13.73
N ASP A 31 2.37 -1.37 -12.82
CA ASP A 31 2.59 -1.56 -11.39
C ASP A 31 3.06 -2.98 -11.07
N MET A 32 2.46 -3.99 -11.70
CA MET A 32 2.82 -5.39 -11.50
C MET A 32 4.25 -5.67 -11.97
N MET A 33 4.61 -5.20 -13.16
CA MET A 33 5.96 -5.40 -13.72
C MET A 33 7.01 -4.73 -12.86
N GLU A 34 6.77 -3.49 -12.44
CA GLU A 34 7.71 -2.78 -11.60
C GLU A 34 7.80 -3.37 -10.19
N ALA A 35 6.69 -3.81 -9.60
CA ALA A 35 6.69 -4.47 -8.30
C ALA A 35 7.51 -5.77 -8.30
N GLU A 36 7.41 -6.55 -9.37
CA GLU A 36 8.22 -7.76 -9.59
C GLU A 36 9.71 -7.41 -9.68
N MET A 37 10.06 -6.41 -10.50
CA MET A 37 11.45 -5.96 -10.66
C MET A 37 12.06 -5.48 -9.33
N GLU A 38 11.36 -4.62 -8.59
CA GLU A 38 11.81 -4.09 -7.29
C GLU A 38 11.91 -5.19 -6.23
N ALA A 39 10.96 -6.13 -6.19
CA ALA A 39 11.03 -7.25 -5.27
C ALA A 39 12.23 -8.14 -5.58
N ALA A 40 12.53 -8.41 -6.85
CA ALA A 40 13.66 -9.23 -7.27
C ALA A 40 15.02 -8.61 -6.87
N GLN A 41 15.15 -7.27 -6.95
CA GLN A 41 16.40 -6.57 -6.61
C GLN A 41 16.84 -6.77 -5.16
N VAL A 42 15.89 -6.92 -4.23
CA VAL A 42 16.17 -7.10 -2.79
C VAL A 42 16.21 -8.57 -2.37
N GLY A 43 16.32 -9.50 -3.33
CA GLY A 43 16.33 -10.95 -3.09
C GLY A 43 14.93 -11.55 -2.90
N GLY A 44 13.88 -10.80 -3.23
CA GLY A 44 12.51 -11.29 -3.35
C GLY A 44 12.24 -11.95 -4.71
N GLY A 45 10.96 -12.24 -4.99
CA GLY A 45 10.49 -12.90 -6.23
C GLY A 45 9.33 -13.87 -5.95
N ALA A 46 9.05 -14.80 -6.87
CA ALA A 46 7.97 -15.80 -6.76
C ALA A 46 7.95 -16.59 -5.42
N HIS A 47 9.10 -16.72 -4.75
CA HIS A 47 9.23 -17.41 -3.46
C HIS A 47 9.01 -16.53 -2.23
N THR A 48 8.90 -15.20 -2.40
CA THR A 48 8.76 -14.22 -1.31
C THR A 48 7.56 -13.30 -1.54
N PRO A 49 6.32 -13.83 -1.47
CA PRO A 49 5.11 -13.09 -1.85
C PRO A 49 4.91 -11.82 -1.03
N ILE A 50 5.40 -11.76 0.20
CA ILE A 50 5.28 -10.58 1.06
C ILE A 50 6.00 -9.35 0.48
N LEU A 51 7.14 -9.52 -0.19
CA LEU A 51 7.90 -8.40 -0.75
C LEU A 51 7.23 -7.84 -2.00
N PHE A 52 6.79 -8.73 -2.91
CA PHE A 52 6.01 -8.35 -4.08
C PHE A 52 4.73 -7.59 -3.67
N ASN A 53 3.97 -8.16 -2.72
CA ASN A 53 2.75 -7.54 -2.24
C ASN A 53 2.99 -6.17 -1.59
N ALA A 54 4.08 -6.00 -0.84
CA ALA A 54 4.47 -4.70 -0.31
C ALA A 54 4.78 -3.70 -1.42
N GLN A 55 5.49 -4.12 -2.47
CA GLN A 55 5.81 -3.26 -3.61
C GLN A 55 4.57 -2.85 -4.42
N MET A 56 3.60 -3.76 -4.58
CA MET A 56 2.29 -3.45 -5.15
C MET A 56 1.55 -2.41 -4.30
N MET A 57 1.49 -2.60 -2.98
CA MET A 57 0.82 -1.65 -2.08
C MET A 57 1.40 -0.24 -2.15
N LEU A 58 2.72 -0.09 -2.29
CA LEU A 58 3.34 1.23 -2.45
C LEU A 58 2.86 1.97 -3.69
N ARG A 59 2.58 1.23 -4.76
CA ARG A 59 2.12 1.76 -6.05
C ARG A 59 0.63 2.03 -6.09
N GLN A 60 -0.14 1.18 -5.39
CA GLN A 60 -1.57 1.35 -5.24
C GLN A 60 -1.94 2.45 -4.24
N LEU A 61 -1.09 2.75 -3.24
CA LEU A 61 -1.36 3.84 -2.31
C LEU A 61 -1.32 5.20 -3.02
N VAL A 62 -2.47 5.88 -3.03
CA VAL A 62 -2.62 7.23 -3.60
C VAL A 62 -2.29 8.28 -2.55
N LYS A 63 -2.89 8.15 -1.36
CA LYS A 63 -2.68 9.06 -0.25
C LYS A 63 -3.02 8.43 1.10
N VAL A 64 -2.50 9.06 2.15
CA VAL A 64 -2.90 8.79 3.54
C VAL A 64 -3.33 10.10 4.19
N THR A 65 -4.33 10.04 5.07
CA THR A 65 -4.95 11.21 5.70
C THR A 65 -4.93 11.06 7.22
N ALA A 66 -4.54 12.12 7.92
CA ALA A 66 -4.57 12.23 9.38
C ALA A 66 -5.91 12.77 9.89
N ALA A 67 -6.13 12.70 11.20
CA ALA A 67 -7.40 13.12 11.81
C ALA A 67 -7.67 14.64 11.68
N ASP A 68 -6.62 15.45 11.52
CA ASP A 68 -6.71 16.89 11.29
C ASP A 68 -6.90 17.26 9.81
N GLY A 69 -7.03 16.27 8.93
CA GLY A 69 -7.17 16.46 7.48
C GLY A 69 -5.83 16.61 6.74
N SER A 70 -4.68 16.53 7.42
CA SER A 70 -3.38 16.53 6.76
C SER A 70 -3.23 15.31 5.86
N GLU A 71 -2.76 15.53 4.62
CA GLU A 71 -2.60 14.46 3.63
C GLU A 71 -1.14 14.29 3.24
N PHE A 72 -0.76 13.04 2.96
CA PHE A 72 0.52 12.68 2.33
C PHE A 72 0.24 11.77 1.14
N ALA A 73 0.62 12.23 -0.06
CA ALA A 73 0.37 11.53 -1.33
C ALA A 73 1.59 10.79 -1.88
N GLY A 74 2.59 10.52 -1.04
CA GLY A 74 3.83 9.88 -1.43
C GLY A 74 4.99 10.87 -1.70
N PRO A 75 6.15 10.36 -2.15
CA PRO A 75 6.40 8.96 -2.48
C PRO A 75 6.36 8.05 -1.25
N PHE A 76 5.65 6.91 -1.36
CA PHE A 76 5.66 5.88 -0.33
C PHE A 76 6.91 5.01 -0.48
N THR A 77 7.48 4.57 0.63
CA THR A 77 8.69 3.74 0.62
C THR A 77 8.49 2.45 1.40
N THR A 78 9.23 1.40 1.07
CA THR A 78 9.17 0.12 1.80
C THR A 78 9.48 0.30 3.29
N ASN A 79 10.33 1.28 3.65
CA ASN A 79 10.64 1.59 5.05
C ASN A 79 9.41 2.13 5.82
N MET A 80 8.49 2.84 5.15
CA MET A 80 7.22 3.25 5.76
C MET A 80 6.34 2.03 6.06
N LEU A 81 6.20 1.11 5.09
CA LEU A 81 5.45 -0.15 5.30
C LEU A 81 6.06 -1.04 6.38
N LYS A 82 7.39 -1.16 6.45
CA LYS A 82 8.09 -1.94 7.49
C LYS A 82 7.82 -1.44 8.91
N ARG A 83 7.40 -0.18 9.08
CA ARG A 83 7.06 0.41 10.37
C ARG A 83 5.60 0.20 10.78
N LEU A 84 4.75 -0.28 9.86
CA LEU A 84 3.38 -0.61 10.18
C LEU A 84 3.30 -1.75 11.18
N LYS A 85 2.27 -1.74 12.01
CA LYS A 85 1.90 -2.93 12.77
C LYS A 85 1.30 -3.96 11.81
N PRO A 86 1.42 -5.28 12.10
CA PRO A 86 0.85 -6.32 11.24
C PRO A 86 -0.65 -6.14 10.98
N ALA A 87 -1.39 -5.57 11.92
CA ALA A 87 -2.82 -5.29 11.75
C ALA A 87 -3.10 -4.21 10.69
N ASP A 88 -2.26 -3.19 10.58
CA ASP A 88 -2.37 -2.14 9.57
C ASP A 88 -1.95 -2.64 8.18
N TYR A 89 -0.90 -3.46 8.12
CA TYR A 89 -0.50 -4.13 6.88
C TYR A 89 -1.63 -5.02 6.33
N ARG A 90 -2.31 -5.77 7.21
CA ARG A 90 -3.47 -6.59 6.81
C ARG A 90 -4.62 -5.74 6.28
N ALA A 91 -4.88 -4.57 6.86
CA ALA A 91 -5.93 -3.67 6.37
C ALA A 91 -5.65 -3.18 4.94
N LEU A 92 -4.38 -2.90 4.61
CA LEU A 92 -3.98 -2.60 3.22
C LEU A 92 -4.17 -3.80 2.30
N ARG A 93 -3.77 -5.00 2.72
CA ARG A 93 -3.93 -6.23 1.92
C ARG A 93 -5.39 -6.57 1.63
N GLU A 94 -6.26 -6.36 2.61
CA GLU A 94 -7.70 -6.59 2.45
C GLU A 94 -8.26 -5.67 1.35
N LYS A 95 -7.93 -4.36 1.41
CA LYS A 95 -8.36 -3.39 0.41
C LYS A 95 -7.74 -3.58 -0.96
N GLN A 96 -6.50 -4.09 -1.01
CA GLN A 96 -5.90 -4.53 -2.27
C GLN A 96 -6.70 -5.67 -2.92
N GLY A 97 -7.09 -6.69 -2.16
CA GLY A 97 -7.91 -7.79 -2.69
C GLY A 97 -9.29 -7.32 -3.16
N GLU A 98 -9.93 -6.40 -2.42
CA GLU A 98 -11.21 -5.80 -2.84
C GLU A 98 -11.06 -5.01 -4.15
N LEU A 99 -9.95 -4.29 -4.35
CA LEU A 99 -9.68 -3.58 -5.60
C LEU A 99 -9.50 -4.54 -6.78
N ASP A 100 -8.78 -5.64 -6.58
CA ASP A 100 -8.56 -6.64 -7.61
C ASP A 100 -9.92 -7.27 -8.04
N GLU A 101 -10.80 -7.58 -7.08
CA GLU A 101 -12.16 -8.06 -7.36
C GLU A 101 -13.04 -7.03 -8.10
N LEU A 102 -12.87 -5.74 -7.78
CA LEU A 102 -13.61 -4.64 -8.43
C LEU A 102 -13.12 -4.34 -9.85
N GLY A 103 -11.84 -4.56 -10.14
CA GLY A 103 -11.25 -4.35 -11.47
C GLY A 103 -11.54 -5.49 -12.45
N GLU A 104 -11.75 -6.71 -11.95
CA GLU A 104 -12.12 -7.91 -12.73
C GLU A 104 -13.63 -8.02 -13.00
N ALA A 105 -14.46 -7.15 -12.42
CA ALA A 105 -15.92 -7.13 -12.55
C ALA A 105 -16.42 -6.16 -13.65
#